data_AF-A0A8H4U2C5-F1
#
_entry.id   AF-A0A8H4U2C5-F1
#
_cell.length_a   1.000
_cell.length_b   1.000
_cell.length_c   1.000
_cell.angle_alpha   90.00
_cell.angle_beta   90.00
_cell.angle_gamma   90.00
#
_symmetry.space_group_name_H-M   'P 1'
#
loop_
_entity.id
_entity.type
_entity.pdbx_description
1 polymer ?
#
loop_
_entity_poly.entity_id
_entity_poly.type
_entity_poly.pdbx_seq_one_letter_code
_entity_poly.pdbx_strand_id
1 'polypeptide(L)'
;MSVDCGFDIFPPLVPTKENKETYREFVNDVVNFFQGPNNNTHNLILGTNPNRPSMFDESFVHFLLPAMPKFPINAKNCDCFLSFSSSASASLIAQRRVQELSNLARHHFGGRVHNWLNQSDIYSRGELREAENKVLDRKSANEADLEEETDSTVTHTESADQQSSARLSDYARIFEQC
;
A
#
# COMPACT_ATOMS: atom_id res chain seq x y z
N MET A 1 5.12 -26.49 -1.01
CA MET A 1 4.25 -25.75 -1.95
C MET A 1 3.75 -24.53 -1.22
N SER A 2 3.96 -23.34 -1.78
CA SER A 2 3.47 -22.12 -1.14
C SER A 2 1.99 -21.92 -1.45
N VAL A 3 1.16 -21.76 -0.42
CA VAL A 3 -0.24 -21.34 -0.58
C VAL A 3 -0.24 -19.83 -0.48
N ASP A 4 -0.67 -19.13 -1.52
CA ASP A 4 -0.94 -17.69 -1.45
C ASP A 4 -2.41 -17.48 -1.06
N CYS A 5 -2.72 -16.33 -0.48
CA CYS A 5 -4.11 -15.95 -0.20
C CYS A 5 -4.31 -14.47 -0.46
N GLY A 6 -5.52 -14.10 -0.86
CA GLY A 6 -5.82 -12.73 -1.21
C GLY A 6 -7.30 -12.48 -1.41
N PHE A 7 -7.58 -11.26 -1.85
CA PHE A 7 -8.89 -10.87 -2.33
C PHE A 7 -8.75 -9.91 -3.50
N ASP A 8 -9.75 -9.93 -4.37
CA ASP A 8 -9.86 -9.07 -5.54
C ASP A 8 -11.03 -8.11 -5.38
N ILE A 9 -10.90 -6.92 -5.97
CA ILE A 9 -11.98 -5.95 -6.14
C ILE A 9 -12.49 -6.05 -7.57
N PHE A 10 -13.65 -6.68 -7.76
CA PHE A 10 -14.25 -6.84 -9.09
C PHE A 10 -15.76 -6.52 -9.10
N PRO A 11 -16.23 -5.66 -10.02
CA PRO A 11 -15.42 -4.94 -11.03
C PRO A 11 -14.51 -3.87 -10.40
N PRO A 12 -13.44 -3.44 -11.11
CA PRO A 12 -12.57 -2.35 -10.64
C PRO A 12 -13.36 -1.10 -10.23
N LEU A 13 -12.80 -0.33 -9.30
CA LEU A 13 -13.40 0.95 -8.90
C LEU A 13 -13.21 1.98 -10.02
N VAL A 14 -14.31 2.49 -10.56
CA VAL A 14 -14.22 3.63 -11.49
C VAL A 14 -13.86 4.88 -10.68
N PRO A 15 -12.95 5.78 -11.13
CA PRO A 15 -12.47 6.91 -10.34
C PRO A 15 -13.48 8.08 -10.26
N THR A 16 -14.73 7.78 -9.90
CA THR A 16 -15.79 8.74 -9.59
C THR A 16 -15.54 9.41 -8.26
N LYS A 17 -16.23 10.53 -7.99
CA LYS A 17 -16.12 11.24 -6.70
C LYS A 17 -16.50 10.35 -5.52
N GLU A 18 -17.57 9.58 -5.64
CA GLU A 18 -18.05 8.67 -4.61
C GLU A 18 -17.04 7.55 -4.32
N ASN A 19 -16.55 6.85 -5.34
CA ASN A 19 -15.57 5.79 -5.13
C ASN A 19 -14.25 6.31 -4.56
N LYS A 20 -13.82 7.52 -4.93
CA LYS A 20 -12.65 8.17 -4.33
C LYS A 20 -12.86 8.44 -2.85
N GLU A 21 -14.05 8.90 -2.47
CA GLU A 21 -14.40 9.15 -1.07
C GLU A 21 -14.45 7.85 -0.27
N THR A 22 -15.18 6.84 -0.73
CA THR A 22 -15.24 5.51 -0.09
C THR A 22 -13.87 4.87 0.00
N TYR A 23 -13.04 4.99 -1.05
CA TYR A 23 -11.67 4.47 -1.01
C TYR A 23 -10.81 5.22 0.01
N ARG A 24 -10.98 6.54 0.15
CA ARG A 24 -10.27 7.33 1.17
C ARG A 24 -10.66 6.88 2.58
N GLU A 25 -11.94 6.66 2.83
CA GLU A 25 -12.45 6.12 4.10
C GLU A 25 -11.87 4.72 4.37
N PHE A 26 -11.89 3.83 3.37
CA PHE A 26 -11.25 2.52 3.44
C PHE A 26 -9.76 2.62 3.82
N VAL A 27 -8.98 3.46 3.13
CA VAL A 27 -7.56 3.65 3.44
C VAL A 27 -7.39 4.11 4.89
N ASN A 28 -8.16 5.10 5.34
CA ASN A 28 -8.10 5.60 6.72
C ASN A 28 -8.40 4.51 7.74
N ASP A 29 -9.44 3.70 7.51
CA ASP A 29 -9.79 2.59 8.41
C ASP A 29 -8.70 1.53 8.47
N VAL A 30 -8.08 1.22 7.33
CA VAL A 30 -6.93 0.32 7.26
C VAL A 30 -5.76 0.87 8.07
N VAL A 31 -5.42 2.15 7.89
CA VAL A 31 -4.35 2.80 8.65
C VAL A 31 -4.64 2.73 10.15
N ASN A 32 -5.85 3.13 10.56
CA ASN A 32 -6.26 3.14 11.96
C ASN A 32 -6.25 1.72 12.58
N PHE A 33 -6.72 0.73 11.84
CA PHE A 33 -6.80 -0.65 12.32
C PHE A 33 -5.42 -1.29 12.51
N PHE A 34 -4.51 -1.09 11.54
CA PHE A 34 -3.23 -1.80 11.52
C PHE A 34 -2.04 -1.02 12.11
N GLN A 35 -2.14 0.30 12.33
CA GLN A 35 -1.14 1.05 13.12
C GLN A 35 -1.30 0.85 14.64
N GLY A 36 -2.54 0.59 15.08
CA GLY A 36 -2.88 0.37 16.48
C GLY A 36 -2.72 1.62 17.38
N PRO A 37 -3.34 1.62 18.58
CA PRO A 37 -3.38 2.81 19.45
C PRO A 37 -2.04 3.21 20.08
N ASN A 38 -1.02 2.33 20.03
CA ASN A 38 0.27 2.55 20.70
C ASN A 38 1.49 2.43 19.78
N ASN A 39 1.34 2.42 18.44
CA ASN A 39 2.44 2.31 17.47
C ASN A 39 3.37 1.07 17.61
N ASN A 40 3.17 0.20 18.59
CA ASN A 40 4.09 -0.92 18.90
C ASN A 40 3.92 -2.14 17.99
N THR A 41 2.93 -2.14 17.09
CA THR A 41 2.72 -3.22 16.11
C THR A 41 2.54 -2.60 14.73
N HIS A 42 3.61 -1.98 14.22
CA HIS A 42 3.69 -1.47 12.86
C HIS A 42 3.60 -2.63 11.85
N ASN A 43 2.39 -3.11 11.56
CA ASN A 43 2.18 -4.12 10.51
C ASN A 43 2.12 -3.48 9.12
N LEU A 44 2.22 -2.15 9.05
CA LEU A 44 2.22 -1.37 7.83
C LEU A 44 3.24 -0.23 7.87
N ILE A 45 3.69 0.15 6.69
CA ILE A 45 4.52 1.32 6.42
C ILE A 45 3.73 2.22 5.48
N LEU A 46 3.39 3.41 5.97
CA LEU A 46 2.76 4.44 5.13
C LEU A 46 3.79 5.06 4.21
N GLY A 47 3.38 5.28 2.96
CA GLY A 47 4.12 6.11 2.04
C GLY A 47 4.39 7.51 2.59
N THR A 48 3.46 8.14 3.29
CA THR A 48 3.66 9.49 3.86
C THR A 48 4.57 9.55 5.09
N ASN A 49 5.14 8.44 5.57
CA ASN A 49 6.02 8.44 6.72
C ASN A 49 7.39 9.07 6.37
N PRO A 50 7.83 10.15 7.03
CA PRO A 50 9.10 10.81 6.73
C PRO A 50 10.33 9.95 7.04
N ASN A 51 10.18 8.92 7.88
CA ASN A 51 11.25 7.98 8.25
C ASN A 51 11.14 6.65 7.47
N ARG A 52 10.40 6.64 6.36
CA ARG A 52 10.22 5.45 5.53
C ARG A 52 11.54 5.05 4.86
N PRO A 53 11.93 3.76 4.90
CA PRO A 53 13.05 3.28 4.09
C PRO A 53 12.82 3.56 2.60
N SER A 54 13.86 4.00 1.88
CA SER A 54 13.77 4.38 0.47
C SER A 54 13.28 3.26 -0.46
N MET A 55 13.39 2.00 -0.03
CA MET A 55 12.87 0.84 -0.76
C MET A 55 11.34 0.78 -0.84
N PHE A 56 10.63 1.48 0.03
CA PHE A 56 9.17 1.59 -0.04
C PHE A 56 8.80 2.84 -0.85
N ASP A 57 7.88 2.70 -1.80
CA ASP A 57 7.37 3.84 -2.56
C ASP A 57 6.26 4.58 -1.79
N GLU A 58 6.22 5.90 -1.92
CA GLU A 58 5.28 6.74 -1.16
C GLU A 58 3.84 6.72 -1.68
N SER A 59 3.64 6.27 -2.91
CA SER A 59 2.34 6.18 -3.54
C SER A 59 1.50 5.03 -2.99
N PHE A 60 2.07 4.22 -2.09
CA PHE A 60 1.46 3.01 -1.58
C PHE A 60 1.48 2.93 -0.05
N VAL A 61 0.51 2.18 0.48
CA VAL A 61 0.56 1.59 1.82
C VAL A 61 1.19 0.22 1.68
N HIS A 62 2.30 -0.04 2.38
CA HIS A 62 2.99 -1.32 2.35
C HIS A 62 2.71 -2.11 3.62
N PHE A 63 2.50 -3.41 3.50
CA PHE A 63 2.30 -4.30 4.63
C PHE A 63 3.56 -5.12 4.89
N LEU A 64 3.94 -5.21 6.17
CA LEU A 64 5.03 -6.06 6.63
C LEU A 64 4.56 -7.51 6.75
N LEU A 65 4.13 -8.06 5.62
CA LEU A 65 3.71 -9.45 5.45
C LEU A 65 4.59 -10.12 4.39
N PRO A 66 4.62 -11.47 4.32
CA PRO A 66 5.29 -12.16 3.23
C PRO A 66 4.78 -11.68 1.87
N ALA A 67 5.71 -11.57 0.91
CA ALA A 67 5.51 -10.92 -0.41
C ALA A 67 5.28 -9.40 -0.37
N MET A 68 5.33 -8.76 0.80
CA MET A 68 5.20 -7.30 1.00
C MET A 68 4.05 -6.67 0.19
N PRO A 69 2.81 -7.13 0.39
CA PRO A 69 1.68 -6.58 -0.34
C PRO A 69 1.53 -5.09 -0.09
N LYS A 70 1.04 -4.41 -1.11
CA LYS A 70 0.85 -2.98 -1.11
C LYS A 70 -0.40 -2.59 -1.90
N PHE A 71 -0.95 -1.43 -1.60
CA PHE A 71 -2.02 -0.84 -2.38
C PHE A 71 -1.90 0.69 -2.44
N PRO A 72 -2.51 1.36 -3.42
CA PRO A 72 -2.35 2.81 -3.61
C PRO A 72 -2.86 3.61 -2.41
N ILE A 73 -2.07 4.53 -1.86
CA ILE A 73 -2.50 5.37 -0.74
C ILE A 73 -3.45 6.49 -1.17
N ASN A 74 -3.28 6.99 -2.41
CA ASN A 74 -4.04 8.12 -2.92
C ASN A 74 -5.36 7.65 -3.55
N ALA A 75 -6.48 8.20 -3.09
CA ALA A 75 -7.81 7.92 -3.62
C ALA A 75 -7.95 8.21 -5.13
N LYS A 76 -7.16 9.12 -5.70
CA LYS A 76 -7.12 9.32 -7.17
C LYS A 76 -6.77 8.05 -7.95
N ASN A 77 -6.11 7.10 -7.30
CA ASN A 77 -5.67 5.82 -7.85
C ASN A 77 -6.53 4.62 -7.39
N CYS A 78 -7.74 4.87 -6.88
CA CYS A 78 -8.65 3.79 -6.45
C CYS A 78 -8.94 2.77 -7.56
N ASP A 79 -8.88 3.19 -8.83
CA ASP A 79 -9.03 2.33 -10.01
C ASP A 79 -7.88 1.33 -10.21
N CYS A 80 -6.73 1.62 -9.59
CA CYS A 80 -5.55 0.76 -9.64
C CYS A 80 -5.51 -0.24 -8.47
N PHE A 81 -6.44 -0.18 -7.51
CA PHE A 81 -6.54 -1.18 -6.46
C PHE A 81 -7.37 -2.37 -6.93
N LEU A 82 -6.70 -3.35 -7.54
CA LEU A 82 -7.35 -4.52 -8.13
C LEU A 82 -7.35 -5.73 -7.20
N SER A 83 -6.25 -5.98 -6.50
CA SER A 83 -6.07 -7.15 -5.66
C SER A 83 -5.14 -6.85 -4.50
N PHE A 84 -5.33 -7.58 -3.40
CA PHE A 84 -4.39 -7.64 -2.30
C PHE A 84 -4.09 -9.10 -1.99
N SER A 85 -2.82 -9.47 -2.01
CA SER A 85 -2.41 -10.86 -1.77
C SER A 85 -1.10 -10.97 -1.01
N SER A 86 -1.04 -11.95 -0.14
CA SER A 86 0.15 -12.25 0.64
C SER A 86 0.51 -13.72 0.47
N SER A 87 1.80 -14.03 0.55
CA SER A 87 2.20 -15.43 0.58
C SER A 87 1.86 -16.02 1.95
N ALA A 88 0.91 -16.93 1.98
CA ALA A 88 0.40 -17.54 3.21
C ALA A 88 1.16 -18.81 3.60
N SER A 89 2.15 -19.21 2.82
CA SER A 89 2.85 -20.48 2.93
C SER A 89 3.67 -20.68 4.20
N ALA A 90 3.84 -19.64 5.00
CA ALA A 90 4.61 -19.70 6.23
C ALA A 90 3.90 -19.08 7.45
N SER A 91 2.67 -18.56 7.32
CA SER A 91 2.09 -17.78 8.43
C SER A 91 0.56 -17.73 8.47
N LEU A 92 -0.01 -18.34 9.51
CA LEU A 92 -1.40 -18.10 9.93
C LEU A 92 -1.68 -16.62 10.21
N ILE A 93 -0.65 -15.85 10.56
CA ILE A 93 -0.76 -14.40 10.75
C ILE A 93 -1.03 -13.74 9.41
N ALA A 94 -0.30 -14.09 8.33
CA ALA A 94 -0.55 -13.54 7.00
C ALA A 94 -1.98 -13.82 6.52
N GLN A 95 -2.48 -15.05 6.69
CA GLN A 95 -3.87 -15.39 6.35
C GLN A 95 -4.88 -14.57 7.15
N ARG A 96 -4.68 -14.46 8.48
CA ARG A 96 -5.55 -13.65 9.34
C ARG A 96 -5.55 -12.18 8.92
N ARG A 97 -4.38 -11.62 8.59
CA ARG A 97 -4.23 -10.23 8.19
C ARG A 97 -4.89 -9.94 6.84
N VAL A 98 -4.74 -10.84 5.86
CA VAL A 98 -5.47 -10.77 4.58
C VAL A 98 -6.98 -10.85 4.83
N GLN A 99 -7.44 -11.72 5.74
CA GLN A 99 -8.85 -11.85 6.08
C GLN A 99 -9.41 -10.60 6.79
N GLU A 100 -8.67 -10.02 7.74
CA GLU A 100 -9.03 -8.76 8.40
C GLU A 100 -9.17 -7.62 7.38
N LEU A 101 -8.20 -7.49 6.47
CA LEU A 101 -8.25 -6.48 5.40
C LEU A 101 -9.38 -6.73 4.41
N SER A 102 -9.66 -7.99 4.05
CA SER A 102 -10.80 -8.38 3.22
C SER A 102 -12.14 -7.99 3.86
N ASN A 103 -12.25 -8.14 5.18
CA ASN A 103 -13.47 -7.74 5.91
C ASN A 103 -13.66 -6.22 5.89
N LEU A 104 -12.59 -5.44 6.07
CA LEU A 104 -12.60 -3.99 5.89
C LEU A 104 -12.99 -3.62 4.45
N ALA A 105 -12.36 -4.23 3.45
CA ALA A 105 -12.67 -3.99 2.05
C ALA A 105 -14.15 -4.32 1.74
N ARG A 106 -14.69 -5.41 2.31
CA ARG A 106 -16.10 -5.79 2.12
C ARG A 106 -17.07 -4.82 2.78
N HIS A 107 -16.69 -4.21 3.91
CA HIS A 107 -17.48 -3.15 4.53
C HIS A 107 -17.66 -1.95 3.60
N HIS A 108 -16.60 -1.56 2.89
CA HIS A 108 -16.56 -0.40 2.00
C HIS A 108 -17.06 -0.67 0.58
N PHE A 109 -16.65 -1.80 -0.01
CA PHE A 109 -16.89 -2.12 -1.43
C PHE A 109 -17.95 -3.20 -1.63
N GLY A 110 -18.51 -3.74 -0.55
CA GLY A 110 -19.62 -4.68 -0.58
C GLY A 110 -19.33 -5.95 -1.39
N GLY A 111 -20.25 -6.28 -2.29
CA GLY A 111 -20.18 -7.48 -3.13
C GLY A 111 -19.05 -7.49 -4.18
N ARG A 112 -18.24 -6.43 -4.26
CA ARG A 112 -17.07 -6.39 -5.15
C ARG A 112 -15.89 -7.21 -4.64
N VAL A 113 -15.89 -7.60 -3.36
CA VAL A 113 -14.74 -8.26 -2.73
C VAL A 113 -14.82 -9.78 -2.85
N HIS A 114 -13.92 -10.35 -3.66
CA HIS A 114 -13.84 -11.79 -3.93
C HIS A 114 -12.59 -12.38 -3.28
N ASN A 115 -12.77 -13.21 -2.27
CA ASN A 115 -11.66 -13.89 -1.60
C ASN A 115 -11.19 -15.10 -2.41
N TRP A 116 -9.90 -15.37 -2.38
CA TRP A 116 -9.32 -16.54 -3.02
C TRP A 116 -8.17 -17.14 -2.20
N LEU A 117 -7.93 -18.43 -2.47
CA LEU A 117 -6.81 -19.21 -1.96
C LEU A 117 -6.04 -19.78 -3.15
N ASN A 118 -4.72 -19.88 -3.01
CA ASN A 118 -3.74 -20.22 -4.03
C ASN A 118 -3.52 -19.15 -5.10
N GLN A 119 -4.56 -18.71 -5.82
CA GLN A 119 -4.42 -17.69 -6.86
C GLN A 119 -5.74 -16.96 -7.13
N SER A 120 -5.64 -15.75 -7.68
CA SER A 120 -6.79 -15.04 -8.27
C SER A 120 -7.18 -15.68 -9.60
N ASP A 121 -8.48 -15.87 -9.80
CA ASP A 121 -9.06 -16.27 -11.10
C ASP A 121 -9.57 -15.05 -11.91
N ILE A 122 -9.45 -13.83 -11.33
CA ILE A 122 -9.99 -12.59 -11.93
C ILE A 122 -8.89 -11.79 -12.59
N TYR A 123 -7.78 -11.54 -11.87
CA TYR A 123 -6.68 -10.71 -12.36
C TYR A 123 -5.41 -11.53 -12.49
N SER A 124 -4.78 -11.42 -13.65
CA SER A 124 -3.44 -11.96 -13.88
C SER A 124 -2.37 -11.10 -13.18
N ARG A 125 -1.20 -11.70 -12.91
CA ARG A 125 -0.03 -10.95 -12.40
C ARG A 125 0.38 -9.79 -13.31
N GLY A 126 0.14 -9.90 -14.62
CA GLY A 126 0.42 -8.84 -15.59
C GLY A 126 -0.45 -7.61 -15.37
N GLU A 127 -1.76 -7.82 -15.17
CA GLU A 127 -2.72 -6.73 -14.90
C GLU A 127 -2.44 -6.04 -13.57
N LEU A 128 -2.09 -6.79 -12.54
CA LEU A 128 -1.69 -6.21 -11.24
C LEU A 128 -0.45 -5.33 -11.38
N ARG A 129 0.57 -5.78 -12.13
CA ARG A 129 1.78 -5.00 -12.39
C ARG A 129 1.49 -3.76 -13.22
N GLU A 130 0.61 -3.85 -14.20
CA GLU A 130 0.20 -2.71 -15.01
C GLU A 130 -0.51 -1.65 -14.14
N ALA A 131 -1.40 -2.07 -13.25
CA ALA A 131 -2.06 -1.18 -12.30
C ALA A 131 -1.06 -0.48 -11.37
N GLU A 132 -0.06 -1.21 -10.85
CA GLU A 132 1.02 -0.61 -10.05
C GLU A 132 1.83 0.42 -10.84
N ASN A 133 2.22 0.10 -12.07
CA ASN A 133 2.96 1.02 -12.93
C ASN A 133 2.16 2.30 -13.21
N LYS A 134 0.84 2.19 -13.47
CA LYS A 134 -0.03 3.36 -13.66
C LYS A 134 -0.02 4.31 -12.47
N VAL A 135 0.10 3.79 -11.24
CA VAL A 135 0.20 4.63 -10.04
C VAL A 135 1.52 5.41 -10.03
N LEU A 136 2.62 4.74 -10.37
CA LEU A 136 3.94 5.35 -10.43
C LEU A 136 4.02 6.40 -11.56
N ASP A 137 3.51 6.09 -12.75
CA ASP A 137 3.50 7.01 -13.89
C ASP A 137 2.71 8.28 -13.56
N ARG A 138 1.54 8.15 -12.90
CA ARG A 138 0.74 9.29 -12.43
C ARG A 138 1.48 10.14 -11.39
N LYS A 139 2.33 9.52 -10.56
CA LYS A 139 3.15 10.26 -9.59
C LYS A 139 4.19 11.10 -10.33
N SER A 140 4.98 10.48 -11.21
CA SER A 140 6.03 11.16 -11.97
C SER A 140 5.50 12.29 -12.85
N ALA A 141 4.31 12.13 -13.43
CA ALA A 141 3.66 13.20 -14.20
C ALA A 141 3.34 14.43 -13.32
N ASN A 142 2.78 14.21 -12.12
CA ASN A 142 2.48 15.33 -11.21
C ASN A 142 3.76 16.03 -10.69
N GLU A 143 4.86 15.29 -10.53
CA GLU A 143 6.16 15.85 -10.10
C GLU A 143 6.80 16.69 -11.22
N ALA A 144 6.74 16.24 -12.48
CA ALA A 144 7.23 16.99 -13.63
C ALA A 144 6.46 18.31 -13.84
N ASP A 145 5.13 18.30 -13.65
CA ASP A 145 4.30 19.50 -13.73
C ASP A 145 4.65 20.54 -12.65
N LEU A 146 5.10 20.10 -11.46
CA LEU A 146 5.53 20.97 -10.37
C LEU A 146 6.93 21.55 -10.60
N GLU A 147 7.82 20.81 -11.26
CA GLU A 147 9.16 21.29 -11.60
C GLU A 147 9.13 22.37 -12.69
N GLU A 148 8.23 22.28 -13.68
CA GLU A 148 8.05 23.35 -14.69
C GLU A 148 7.51 24.67 -14.11
N GLU A 149 6.79 24.64 -12.98
CA GLU A 149 6.23 25.85 -12.34
C GLU A 149 7.24 26.55 -11.40
N THR A 150 8.37 25.91 -11.07
CA THR A 150 9.36 26.44 -10.11
C THR A 150 10.55 27.18 -10.74
N ASP A 151 10.70 27.22 -12.07
CA ASP A 151 11.80 27.91 -12.77
C ASP A 151 11.62 29.44 -12.86
N SER A 152 10.94 30.08 -11.89
CA SER A 152 10.74 31.53 -11.87
C SER A 152 10.86 32.22 -10.51
N THR A 153 11.32 31.54 -9.43
CA THR A 153 11.54 32.25 -8.15
C THR A 153 12.72 31.75 -7.30
N VAL A 154 13.91 32.33 -7.55
CA VAL A 154 14.89 32.93 -6.59
C VAL A 154 15.45 32.13 -5.37
N THR A 155 16.78 31.92 -5.43
CA THR A 155 17.91 31.94 -4.43
C THR A 155 17.77 31.54 -2.93
N HIS A 156 18.82 30.83 -2.46
CA HIS A 156 19.47 30.76 -1.11
C HIS A 156 18.57 30.38 0.10
N THR A 157 18.91 29.46 1.01
CA THR A 157 20.15 29.25 1.80
C THR A 157 20.04 27.92 2.63
N GLU A 158 21.19 27.30 2.94
CA GLU A 158 21.61 26.46 4.12
C GLU A 158 20.58 25.80 5.08
N SER A 159 20.83 24.72 5.83
CA SER A 159 21.82 23.65 6.02
C SER A 159 21.31 22.78 7.21
N ALA A 160 21.86 21.58 7.38
CA ALA A 160 21.83 20.72 8.59
C ALA A 160 20.49 20.02 8.93
N ASP A 161 20.42 18.78 9.44
CA ASP A 161 21.42 17.99 10.14
C ASP A 161 21.10 16.48 10.14
N GLN A 162 22.14 15.70 10.44
CA GLN A 162 22.21 14.23 10.41
C GLN A 162 21.52 13.55 11.61
N GLN A 163 20.70 12.53 11.35
CA GLN A 163 20.42 11.45 12.33
C GLN A 163 19.80 10.21 11.66
N SER A 164 20.64 9.35 11.05
CA SER A 164 20.17 8.13 10.36
C SER A 164 21.10 6.92 10.53
N SER A 165 21.42 6.56 11.78
CA SER A 165 22.24 5.36 12.03
C SER A 165 21.69 4.37 13.05
N ALA A 166 20.60 4.69 13.77
CA ALA A 166 20.10 3.83 14.85
C ALA A 166 18.86 2.99 14.49
N ARG A 167 18.12 3.31 13.42
CA ARG A 167 16.79 2.72 13.15
C ARG A 167 16.77 1.60 12.11
N LEU A 168 17.89 1.30 11.45
CA LEU A 168 17.99 0.20 10.49
C LEU A 168 18.08 -1.18 11.16
N SER A 169 18.45 -1.23 12.45
CA SER A 169 18.61 -2.49 13.19
C SER A 169 17.27 -3.16 13.56
N ASP A 170 16.17 -2.40 13.66
CA ASP A 170 14.88 -2.94 14.10
C ASP A 170 14.12 -3.63 12.97
N TYR A 171 14.31 -3.18 11.72
CA TYR A 171 13.68 -3.81 10.55
C TYR A 171 14.34 -5.13 10.15
N ALA A 172 15.64 -5.29 10.38
CA ALA A 172 16.37 -6.53 10.08
C ALA A 172 15.99 -7.68 11.04
N ARG A 173 15.54 -7.37 12.26
CA ARG A 173 15.23 -8.37 13.29
C ARG A 173 13.92 -9.13 13.08
N ILE A 174 13.03 -8.60 12.24
CA ILE A 174 11.75 -9.26 11.90
C ILE A 174 11.96 -10.41 10.90
N PHE A 175 13.08 -10.42 10.16
CA PHE A 175 13.38 -11.44 9.15
C PHE A 175 14.07 -12.71 9.71
N GLU A 176 14.49 -12.74 10.98
CA GLU A 176 15.20 -13.90 11.56
C GLU A 176 14.31 -14.84 12.42
N GLN A 177 12.99 -14.62 12.49
CA GLN A 177 12.09 -15.47 13.31
C GLN A 177 10.88 -16.07 12.56
N CYS A 178 10.87 -16.09 11.22
CA CYS A 178 9.86 -16.81 10.44
C CYS A 178 10.46 -18.01 9.71
#